data_AF-A0A956KVE8-F1
#
_entry.id   AF-A0A956KVE8-F1
#
_cell.length_a   1.000
_cell.length_b   1.000
_cell.length_c   1.000
_cell.angle_alpha   90.00
_cell.angle_beta   90.00
_cell.angle_gamma   90.00
#
_symmetry.space_group_name_H-M   'P 1'
#
loop_
_entity.id
_entity.type
_entity.pdbx_description
1 polymer ?
#
loop_
_entity_poly.entity_id
_entity_poly.type
_entity_poly.pdbx_seq_one_letter_code
_entity_poly.pdbx_strand_id
1 'polypeptide(L)'
;MRRWGAGLVWGVVVWGTGCGPRILSLDEGSTGEDDPMSTSGSATRTTTATAGTMGDTSPTTLDGMDDEVTTDPPPFPSFPDLGMPEPCELGQPCADPSECCSGACFTVGALGGVCSECDSDEDCGWGCNFGNPLAGIPAVCGDGGLGAGCETSSACQPGLVCNAVVELPGIIESSGCSECASDDDCLPGLLCAPSYDPGLMTGFWRCVLPGSEPNDAGCASDEVCASGQCAPASVMGVPLVSVCAECNEDVDCDEGLCVLPEVVVDGDAFGLASGFCG
;
A
#
# COMPACT_ATOMS: atom_id res chain seq x y z
N MET A 1 33.62 -43.32 3.34
CA MET A 1 33.77 -42.60 4.64
C MET A 1 33.52 -41.12 4.39
N ARG A 2 32.28 -40.65 4.59
CA ARG A 2 31.95 -39.22 4.56
C ARG A 2 31.23 -38.92 5.87
N ARG A 3 31.83 -38.05 6.69
CA ARG A 3 31.32 -37.63 8.00
C ARG A 3 30.26 -36.56 7.78
N TRP A 4 29.07 -36.75 8.35
CA TRP A 4 28.09 -35.70 8.58
C TRP A 4 28.47 -34.97 9.86
N GLY A 5 28.65 -33.64 9.78
CA GLY A 5 28.86 -32.78 10.94
C GLY A 5 27.51 -32.29 11.44
N ALA A 6 27.13 -32.71 12.65
CA ALA A 6 26.01 -32.13 13.38
C ALA A 6 26.46 -30.79 13.98
N GLY A 7 25.93 -29.69 13.46
CA GLY A 7 26.02 -28.38 14.08
C GLY A 7 24.97 -28.25 15.18
N LEU A 8 25.42 -28.26 16.44
CA LEU A 8 24.62 -27.90 17.60
C LEU A 8 24.42 -26.37 17.59
N VAL A 9 23.22 -25.92 17.24
CA VAL A 9 22.78 -24.54 17.46
C VAL A 9 22.31 -24.44 18.91
N TRP A 10 23.00 -23.61 19.70
CA TRP A 10 22.58 -23.27 21.05
C TRP A 10 21.44 -22.26 20.95
N GLY A 11 20.20 -22.73 21.11
CA GLY A 11 19.05 -21.86 21.35
C GLY A 11 19.16 -21.27 22.76
N VAL A 12 19.35 -19.95 22.83
CA VAL A 12 19.19 -19.19 24.06
C VAL A 12 17.69 -18.97 24.25
N VAL A 13 17.07 -19.80 25.09
CA VAL A 13 15.69 -19.57 25.53
C VAL A 13 15.72 -18.55 26.66
N VAL A 14 15.36 -17.30 26.35
CA VAL A 14 15.16 -16.25 27.36
C VAL A 14 13.74 -16.36 27.90
N TRP A 15 13.60 -16.98 29.07
CA TRP A 15 12.38 -16.85 29.87
C TRP A 15 12.38 -15.49 30.56
N GLY A 16 11.77 -14.50 29.91
CA GLY A 16 11.53 -13.19 30.49
C GLY A 16 10.20 -13.13 31.23
N THR A 17 10.14 -13.62 32.47
CA THR A 17 9.15 -13.12 33.44
C THR A 17 9.52 -11.69 33.82
N GLY A 18 9.04 -10.71 33.05
CA GLY A 18 9.28 -9.29 33.25
C GLY A 18 7.97 -8.53 33.28
N CYS A 19 7.64 -7.94 34.43
CA CYS A 19 6.51 -7.04 34.62
C CYS A 19 6.55 -5.90 33.58
N GLY A 20 5.41 -5.66 32.93
CA GLY A 20 5.24 -4.57 31.98
C GLY A 20 5.48 -3.19 32.60
N PRO A 21 5.82 -2.18 31.78
CA PRO A 21 5.89 -0.81 32.24
C PRO A 21 4.49 -0.34 32.62
N ARG A 22 4.31 0.04 33.89
CA ARG A 22 3.20 0.89 34.31
C ARG A 22 3.39 2.25 33.66
N ILE A 23 2.55 2.55 32.68
CA ILE A 23 2.36 3.91 32.18
C ILE A 23 1.82 4.73 33.36
N LEU A 24 2.63 5.67 33.85
CA LEU A 24 2.18 6.67 34.80
C LEU A 24 1.30 7.65 34.02
N SER A 25 -0.02 7.53 34.22
CA SER A 25 -0.96 8.60 33.92
C SER A 25 -0.56 9.84 34.73
N LEU A 26 -0.01 10.85 34.05
CA LEU A 26 0.00 12.21 34.59
C LEU A 26 -1.39 12.79 34.36
N ASP A 27 -2.15 12.76 35.43
CA ASP A 27 -3.39 13.50 35.65
C ASP A 27 -3.01 14.98 35.85
N GLU A 28 -3.07 15.79 34.80
CA GLU A 28 -3.10 17.25 34.92
C GLU A 28 -4.55 17.71 34.76
N GLY A 29 -5.18 17.96 35.91
CA GLY A 29 -6.52 18.51 35.99
C GLY A 29 -6.60 19.91 35.37
N SER A 30 -7.56 20.08 34.47
CA SER A 30 -8.06 21.38 34.06
C SER A 30 -9.52 21.51 34.52
N THR A 31 -9.71 22.29 35.58
CA THR A 31 -11.00 22.73 36.10
C THR A 31 -11.50 23.96 35.37
N GLY A 32 -12.80 23.97 35.01
CA GLY A 32 -13.59 25.15 34.67
C GLY A 32 -13.84 25.31 33.16
N GLU A 33 -15.01 25.70 32.67
CA GLU A 33 -16.21 26.28 33.27
C GLU A 33 -17.44 25.88 32.42
N ASP A 34 -18.58 25.78 33.08
CA ASP A 34 -19.92 25.64 32.51
C ASP A 34 -20.27 26.78 31.54
N ASP A 35 -20.90 26.48 30.40
CA ASP A 35 -21.99 27.32 29.87
C ASP A 35 -22.90 26.58 28.86
N PRO A 36 -24.20 26.97 28.75
CA PRO A 36 -25.29 26.08 28.35
C PRO A 36 -25.79 26.22 26.90
N MET A 37 -26.51 25.17 26.48
CA MET A 37 -27.64 25.12 25.54
C MET A 37 -27.62 26.05 24.30
N SER A 38 -27.61 25.43 23.12
CA SER A 38 -28.45 25.87 22.00
C SER A 38 -29.03 24.72 21.19
N THR A 39 -30.32 24.51 21.42
CA THR A 39 -31.28 23.83 20.56
C THR A 39 -31.44 24.61 19.25
N SER A 40 -31.43 23.93 18.09
CA SER A 40 -32.45 24.07 17.03
C SER A 40 -32.04 23.42 15.69
N GLY A 41 -32.99 22.69 15.10
CA GLY A 41 -33.20 22.73 13.65
C GLY A 41 -32.78 21.51 12.82
N SER A 42 -33.39 20.34 13.06
CA SER A 42 -33.36 19.26 12.07
C SER A 42 -34.35 19.58 10.95
N ALA A 43 -33.82 20.05 9.81
CA ALA A 43 -34.58 20.27 8.59
C ALA A 43 -34.57 18.99 7.74
N THR A 44 -35.70 18.28 7.73
CA THR A 44 -35.98 17.18 6.80
C THR A 44 -35.90 17.69 5.37
N ARG A 45 -34.88 17.23 4.61
CA ARG A 45 -34.75 17.51 3.18
C ARG A 45 -35.10 16.24 2.41
N THR A 46 -36.31 16.22 1.86
CA THR A 46 -36.80 15.18 0.94
C THR A 46 -36.16 15.40 -0.43
N THR A 47 -35.30 14.49 -0.86
CA THR A 47 -34.76 14.47 -2.23
C THR A 47 -35.62 13.58 -3.11
N THR A 48 -36.36 14.21 -4.02
CA THR A 48 -37.11 13.59 -5.11
C THR A 48 -36.14 12.99 -6.12
N ALA A 49 -36.17 11.67 -6.31
CA ALA A 49 -35.45 10.98 -7.37
C ALA A 49 -36.02 11.39 -8.75
N THR A 50 -35.17 11.95 -9.60
CA THR A 50 -35.47 12.18 -11.03
C THR A 50 -34.91 11.00 -11.81
N ALA A 51 -35.79 10.20 -12.39
CA ALA A 51 -35.45 9.13 -13.32
C ALA A 51 -34.90 9.72 -14.62
N GLY A 52 -33.60 9.55 -14.85
CA GLY A 52 -32.92 9.90 -16.09
C GLY A 52 -32.99 8.76 -17.10
N THR A 53 -33.65 9.04 -18.22
CA THR A 53 -33.82 8.20 -19.41
C THR A 53 -32.50 7.67 -19.98
N MET A 54 -32.43 6.36 -20.24
CA MET A 54 -31.34 5.71 -20.98
C MET A 54 -31.35 6.18 -22.44
N GLY A 55 -30.30 6.89 -22.84
CA GLY A 55 -30.01 7.29 -24.21
C GLY A 55 -29.21 6.23 -24.94
N ASP A 56 -29.92 5.42 -25.72
CA ASP A 56 -29.43 4.49 -26.72
C ASP A 56 -28.57 5.24 -27.76
N THR A 57 -27.27 4.95 -27.85
CA THR A 57 -26.39 5.51 -28.88
C THR A 57 -25.79 4.37 -29.70
N SER A 58 -26.31 4.25 -30.91
CA SER A 58 -25.92 3.32 -31.97
C SER A 58 -24.42 3.31 -32.28
N PRO A 59 -23.89 2.17 -32.77
CA PRO A 59 -22.51 2.07 -33.25
C PRO A 59 -22.36 2.75 -34.61
N THR A 60 -21.45 3.73 -34.69
CA THR A 60 -21.01 4.30 -35.97
C THR A 60 -19.86 3.47 -36.50
N THR A 61 -20.15 2.62 -37.49
CA THR A 61 -19.18 2.01 -38.39
C THR A 61 -18.55 3.10 -39.27
N LEU A 62 -17.25 3.34 -39.11
CA LEU A 62 -16.44 4.09 -40.09
C LEU A 62 -15.54 3.11 -40.82
N ASP A 63 -16.10 2.58 -41.91
CA ASP A 63 -15.38 2.00 -43.03
C ASP A 63 -14.61 3.10 -43.79
N GLY A 64 -13.37 2.77 -44.17
CA GLY A 64 -12.74 3.29 -45.38
C GLY A 64 -11.90 4.55 -45.24
N MET A 65 -10.59 4.40 -45.42
CA MET A 65 -9.89 4.90 -46.61
C MET A 65 -8.43 4.47 -46.58
N ASP A 66 -8.12 3.49 -47.43
CA ASP A 66 -6.80 3.27 -48.02
C ASP A 66 -6.33 4.54 -48.74
N ASP A 67 -5.18 5.08 -48.34
CA ASP A 67 -4.36 5.93 -49.22
C ASP A 67 -2.88 5.68 -48.89
N GLU A 68 -2.35 4.65 -49.55
CA GLU A 68 -0.95 4.26 -49.53
C GLU A 68 -0.15 5.26 -50.39
N VAL A 69 0.30 6.37 -49.79
CA VAL A 69 1.30 7.25 -50.39
C VAL A 69 2.69 6.73 -50.02
N THR A 70 3.23 5.88 -50.89
CA THR A 70 4.65 5.49 -50.89
C THR A 70 5.48 6.63 -51.50
N THR A 71 5.78 7.65 -50.71
CA THR A 71 6.87 8.58 -50.99
C THR A 71 8.14 8.04 -50.37
N ASP A 72 8.99 7.47 -51.23
CA ASP A 72 10.36 7.04 -50.93
C ASP A 72 11.14 8.23 -50.33
N PRO A 73 11.44 8.22 -49.02
CA PRO A 73 12.15 9.33 -48.39
C PRO A 73 13.59 9.36 -48.93
N PRO A 74 14.15 10.56 -49.20
CA PRO A 74 15.52 10.69 -49.65
C PRO A 74 16.49 10.01 -48.66
N PRO A 75 17.62 9.46 -49.12
CA PRO A 75 18.60 8.81 -48.25
C PRO A 75 19.04 9.80 -47.17
N PHE A 76 18.63 9.55 -45.94
CA PHE A 76 19.04 10.36 -44.80
C PHE A 76 20.58 10.35 -44.72
N PRO A 77 21.23 11.50 -44.53
CA PRO A 77 22.66 11.54 -44.31
C PRO A 77 22.95 10.69 -43.06
N SER A 78 23.85 9.72 -43.19
CA SER A 78 24.37 8.93 -42.07
C SER A 78 24.97 9.90 -41.05
N PHE A 79 24.19 10.27 -40.04
CA PHE A 79 24.75 10.95 -38.87
C PHE A 79 25.76 9.98 -38.24
N PRO A 80 26.93 10.46 -37.81
CA PRO A 80 27.83 9.62 -37.03
C PRO A 80 27.02 9.09 -35.85
N ASP A 81 27.08 7.77 -35.68
CA ASP A 81 26.58 7.07 -34.51
C ASP A 81 27.29 7.68 -33.29
N LEU A 82 26.70 8.73 -32.73
CA LEU A 82 27.11 9.35 -31.47
C LEU A 82 26.63 8.44 -30.35
N GLY A 83 27.07 7.16 -30.41
CA GLY A 83 26.59 6.01 -29.66
C GLY A 83 25.46 6.39 -28.72
N MET A 84 24.21 6.20 -29.18
CA MET A 84 23.06 6.51 -28.35
C MET A 84 23.33 5.95 -26.96
N PRO A 85 23.23 6.77 -25.90
CA PRO A 85 23.54 6.31 -24.55
C PRO A 85 22.78 5.01 -24.36
N GLU A 86 23.51 3.95 -23.96
CA GLU A 86 22.88 2.66 -23.71
C GLU A 86 21.67 2.90 -22.80
N PRO A 87 20.53 2.23 -23.06
CA PRO A 87 19.35 2.40 -22.23
C PRO A 87 19.78 2.20 -20.78
N CYS A 88 19.48 3.20 -19.95
CA CYS A 88 19.87 3.19 -18.55
C CYS A 88 19.39 1.88 -17.92
N GLU A 89 20.30 1.05 -17.42
CA GLU A 89 19.91 -0.18 -16.73
C GLU A 89 19.32 0.21 -15.37
N LEU A 90 17.98 0.22 -15.30
CA LEU A 90 17.26 0.35 -14.04
C LEU A 90 17.43 -0.92 -13.19
N GLY A 91 17.20 -0.81 -11.88
CA GLY A 91 17.29 -1.95 -10.95
C GLY A 91 18.69 -2.17 -10.34
N GLN A 92 19.71 -1.40 -10.76
CA GLN A 92 21.05 -1.48 -10.16
C GLN A 92 21.06 -0.85 -8.76
N PRO A 93 21.75 -1.43 -7.77
CA PRO A 93 21.86 -0.83 -6.45
C PRO A 93 22.60 0.51 -6.53
N CYS A 94 22.14 1.49 -5.77
CA CYS A 94 22.76 2.81 -5.69
C CYS A 94 22.71 3.36 -4.26
N ALA A 95 23.65 4.24 -3.94
CA ALA A 95 23.66 5.06 -2.73
C ALA A 95 23.31 6.53 -3.02
N ASP A 96 23.61 7.01 -4.23
CA ASP A 96 23.44 8.40 -4.64
C ASP A 96 22.85 8.50 -6.06
N PRO A 97 22.05 9.53 -6.37
CA PRO A 97 21.45 9.69 -7.69
C PRO A 97 22.47 9.80 -8.84
N SER A 98 23.70 10.25 -8.56
CA SER A 98 24.79 10.32 -9.54
C SER A 98 25.32 8.97 -9.99
N GLU A 99 25.03 7.89 -9.24
CA GLU A 99 25.39 6.52 -9.63
C GLU A 99 24.44 5.96 -10.69
N CYS A 100 23.26 6.59 -10.85
CA CYS A 100 22.24 6.17 -11.77
C CYS A 100 22.28 7.00 -13.05
N CYS A 101 22.23 6.33 -14.21
CA CYS A 101 22.19 7.04 -15.49
C CYS A 101 20.90 7.84 -15.68
N SER A 102 19.81 7.45 -15.01
CA SER A 102 18.57 8.23 -14.90
C SER A 102 18.72 9.50 -14.06
N GLY A 103 19.76 9.56 -13.21
CA GLY A 103 19.91 10.62 -12.22
C GLY A 103 18.99 10.48 -11.01
N ALA A 104 18.30 9.34 -10.84
CA ALA A 104 17.39 9.06 -9.73
C ALA A 104 17.79 7.75 -9.02
N CYS A 105 18.02 7.85 -7.71
CA CYS A 105 18.30 6.71 -6.83
C CYS A 105 17.20 6.61 -5.79
N PHE A 106 16.25 5.70 -6.00
CA PHE A 106 15.14 5.50 -5.08
C PHE A 106 15.62 4.75 -3.85
N THR A 107 15.67 5.42 -2.69
CA THR A 107 16.19 4.87 -1.44
C THR A 107 15.06 4.56 -0.45
N VAL A 108 15.09 3.38 0.17
CA VAL A 108 14.15 2.99 1.22
C VAL A 108 14.90 2.82 2.55
N GLY A 109 15.10 3.93 3.25
CA GLY A 109 15.71 3.96 4.59
C GLY A 109 17.00 3.13 4.69
N ALA A 110 17.02 2.16 5.62
CA ALA A 110 18.17 1.29 5.84
C ALA A 110 18.31 0.13 4.83
N LEU A 111 17.34 -0.06 3.94
CA LEU A 111 17.33 -1.15 2.94
C LEU A 111 18.19 -0.84 1.70
N GLY A 112 18.70 0.40 1.60
CA GLY A 112 19.51 0.85 0.47
C GLY A 112 18.66 1.48 -0.64
N GLY A 113 19.25 1.68 -1.80
CA GLY A 113 18.59 2.27 -2.96
C GLY A 113 18.78 1.50 -4.24
N VAL A 114 17.92 1.79 -5.21
CA VAL A 114 17.92 1.19 -6.54
C VAL A 114 17.74 2.26 -7.62
N CYS A 115 18.55 2.18 -8.67
CA CYS A 115 18.47 3.09 -9.80
C CYS A 115 17.12 2.95 -10.48
N SER A 116 16.40 4.05 -10.47
CA SER A 116 14.98 4.12 -10.78
C SER A 116 14.74 5.24 -11.79
N GLU A 117 13.54 5.30 -12.37
CA GLU A 117 13.23 6.41 -13.29
C GLU A 117 12.78 7.68 -12.56
N CYS A 118 12.35 7.53 -11.30
CA CYS A 118 11.98 8.60 -10.38
C CYS A 118 12.48 8.26 -8.97
N ASP A 119 12.71 9.29 -8.16
CA ASP A 119 12.93 9.16 -6.72
C ASP A 119 11.86 9.88 -5.88
N SER A 120 11.06 10.73 -6.51
CA SER A 120 9.98 11.49 -5.89
C SER A 120 8.82 11.75 -6.85
N ASP A 121 7.69 12.19 -6.31
CA ASP A 121 6.52 12.58 -7.12
C ASP A 121 6.83 13.70 -8.13
N GLU A 122 7.81 14.56 -7.85
CA GLU A 122 8.16 15.72 -8.68
C GLU A 122 8.80 15.32 -10.02
N ASP A 123 9.37 14.12 -10.09
CA ASP A 123 9.95 13.57 -11.32
C ASP A 123 8.88 13.11 -12.33
N CYS A 124 7.65 12.90 -11.85
CA CYS A 124 6.57 12.28 -12.59
C CYS A 124 5.35 13.20 -12.72
N GLY A 125 4.57 12.99 -13.79
CA GLY A 125 3.30 13.71 -13.94
C GLY A 125 2.21 13.27 -12.94
N TRP A 126 2.29 12.03 -12.46
CA TRP A 126 1.27 11.35 -11.64
C TRP A 126 1.87 10.46 -10.54
N GLY A 127 2.95 10.95 -9.91
CA GLY A 127 3.61 10.28 -8.79
C GLY A 127 4.60 9.20 -9.19
N CYS A 128 5.43 8.82 -8.21
CA CYS A 128 6.44 7.76 -8.35
C CYS A 128 5.95 6.48 -7.66
N ASN A 129 5.77 5.38 -8.42
CA ASN A 129 5.47 4.08 -7.83
C ASN A 129 6.67 3.55 -7.07
N PHE A 130 6.44 3.09 -5.85
CA PHE A 130 7.46 2.52 -4.99
C PHE A 130 8.14 1.32 -5.67
N GLY A 131 9.47 1.39 -5.73
CA GLY A 131 10.31 0.24 -6.07
C GLY A 131 10.54 -0.66 -4.86
N ASN A 132 11.08 -1.85 -5.10
CA ASN A 132 11.56 -2.75 -4.05
C ASN A 132 13.08 -2.92 -4.20
N PRO A 133 13.91 -2.19 -3.42
CA PRO A 133 15.36 -2.28 -3.52
C PRO A 133 15.91 -3.66 -3.11
N LEU A 134 15.18 -4.44 -2.31
CA LEU A 134 15.58 -5.81 -1.93
C LEU A 134 15.45 -6.78 -3.10
N ALA A 135 14.42 -6.60 -3.93
CA ALA A 135 14.18 -7.39 -5.13
C ALA A 135 14.83 -6.78 -6.40
N GLY A 136 15.53 -5.64 -6.28
CA GLY A 136 16.07 -4.90 -7.43
C GLY A 136 14.99 -4.36 -8.37
N ILE A 137 13.76 -4.16 -7.87
CA ILE A 137 12.65 -3.61 -8.65
C ILE A 137 12.76 -2.08 -8.57
N PRO A 138 12.99 -1.38 -9.69
CA PRO A 138 13.11 0.07 -9.71
C PRO A 138 11.77 0.75 -9.43
N ALA A 139 11.81 1.96 -8.89
CA ALA A 139 10.67 2.85 -8.84
C ALA A 139 10.36 3.38 -10.25
N VAL A 140 9.07 3.46 -10.57
CA VAL A 140 8.55 3.85 -11.88
C VAL A 140 7.43 4.88 -11.77
N CYS A 141 7.45 5.94 -12.57
CA CYS A 141 6.36 6.89 -12.73
C CYS A 141 5.04 6.17 -12.96
N GLY A 142 4.09 6.47 -12.08
CA GLY A 142 2.73 5.97 -12.16
C GLY A 142 1.88 6.75 -13.14
N ASP A 143 0.67 6.24 -13.35
CA ASP A 143 -0.43 6.92 -14.01
C ASP A 143 -1.38 7.60 -13.01
N GLY A 144 -1.03 7.58 -11.71
CA GLY A 144 -1.83 8.11 -10.60
C GLY A 144 -3.09 7.29 -10.31
N GLY A 145 -3.21 6.08 -10.88
CA GLY A 145 -4.35 5.19 -10.67
C GLY A 145 -4.41 4.62 -9.26
N LEU A 146 -5.42 3.79 -9.00
CA LEU A 146 -5.58 3.11 -7.72
C LEU A 146 -4.37 2.22 -7.42
N GLY A 147 -3.74 2.40 -6.25
CA GLY A 147 -2.52 1.70 -5.86
C GLY A 147 -1.22 2.27 -6.43
N ALA A 148 -1.29 3.33 -7.27
CA ALA A 148 -0.09 4.04 -7.69
C ALA A 148 0.57 4.72 -6.49
N GLY A 149 1.91 4.71 -6.44
CA GLY A 149 2.67 5.40 -5.40
C GLY A 149 2.48 6.91 -5.46
N CYS A 150 2.40 7.53 -4.30
CA CYS A 150 2.25 8.98 -4.17
C CYS A 150 2.88 9.46 -2.86
N GLU A 151 3.38 10.68 -2.85
CA GLU A 151 3.71 11.48 -1.67
C GLU A 151 2.60 12.49 -1.36
N THR A 152 1.88 12.93 -2.40
CA THR A 152 0.83 13.94 -2.30
C THR A 152 -0.41 13.56 -3.09
N SER A 153 -1.59 14.01 -2.66
CA SER A 153 -2.84 13.75 -3.40
C SER A 153 -2.89 14.39 -4.79
N SER A 154 -1.97 15.30 -5.13
CA SER A 154 -1.84 15.85 -6.49
C SER A 154 -1.25 14.86 -7.49
N ALA A 155 -0.52 13.84 -7.02
CA ALA A 155 -0.02 12.76 -7.87
C ALA A 155 -1.12 11.77 -8.27
N CYS A 156 -2.25 11.76 -7.56
CA CYS A 156 -3.34 10.83 -7.83
C CYS A 156 -4.35 11.35 -8.85
N GLN A 157 -4.99 10.43 -9.57
CA GLN A 157 -6.10 10.77 -10.46
C GLN A 157 -7.28 11.39 -9.70
N PRO A 158 -8.11 12.22 -10.37
CA PRO A 158 -9.26 12.86 -9.73
C PRO A 158 -10.20 11.86 -9.05
N GLY A 159 -10.50 12.10 -7.77
CA GLY A 159 -11.35 11.22 -6.96
C GLY A 159 -10.58 10.21 -6.11
N LEU A 160 -9.25 10.17 -6.22
CA LEU A 160 -8.38 9.42 -5.33
C LEU A 160 -7.66 10.36 -4.35
N VAL A 161 -7.25 9.82 -3.20
CA VAL A 161 -6.49 10.50 -2.16
C VAL A 161 -5.19 9.77 -1.91
N CYS A 162 -4.10 10.50 -1.71
CA CYS A 162 -2.84 9.87 -1.32
C CYS A 162 -2.90 9.55 0.18
N ASN A 163 -2.81 8.27 0.53
CA ASN A 163 -2.86 7.83 1.92
C ASN A 163 -1.73 6.84 2.23
N ALA A 164 -1.22 6.90 3.45
CA ALA A 164 -0.23 5.95 3.93
C ALA A 164 -0.88 4.56 4.06
N VAL A 165 -0.22 3.55 3.51
CA VAL A 165 -0.69 2.16 3.54
C VAL A 165 0.16 1.34 4.50
N VAL A 166 1.47 1.52 4.47
CA VAL A 166 2.41 0.92 5.42
C VAL A 166 3.24 2.05 6.03
N GLU A 167 3.12 2.24 7.33
CA GLU A 167 3.86 3.24 8.08
C GLU A 167 4.70 2.54 9.16
N LEU A 168 6.00 2.40 8.89
CA LEU A 168 7.01 1.97 9.85
C LEU A 168 7.90 3.16 10.15
N PRO A 169 7.70 3.84 11.30
CA PRO A 169 8.43 5.05 11.64
C PRO A 169 9.95 4.86 11.54
N GLY A 170 10.57 5.60 10.62
CA GLY A 170 12.01 5.60 10.40
C GLY A 170 12.58 4.40 9.63
N ILE A 171 11.73 3.52 9.08
CA ILE A 171 12.17 2.40 8.22
C ILE A 171 11.57 2.51 6.82
N ILE A 172 10.24 2.44 6.70
CA ILE A 172 9.51 2.40 5.43
C ILE A 172 8.21 3.17 5.61
N GLU A 173 7.98 4.15 4.75
CA GLU A 173 6.69 4.82 4.61
C GLU A 173 6.28 4.63 3.16
N SER A 174 5.24 3.84 2.91
CA SER A 174 4.68 3.65 1.58
C SER A 174 3.26 4.20 1.54
N SER A 175 3.03 5.11 0.61
CA SER A 175 1.74 5.74 0.39
C SER A 175 1.22 5.40 -1.00
N GLY A 176 -0.09 5.23 -1.11
CA GLY A 176 -0.73 4.83 -2.35
C GLY A 176 -1.99 5.65 -2.62
N CYS A 177 -2.24 5.91 -3.90
CA CYS A 177 -3.48 6.52 -4.36
C CYS A 177 -4.64 5.59 -4.05
N SER A 178 -5.56 6.09 -3.23
CA SER A 178 -6.59 5.33 -2.54
C SER A 178 -7.99 5.91 -2.80
N GLU A 179 -9.03 5.10 -2.72
CA GLU A 179 -10.41 5.55 -2.86
C GLU A 179 -10.91 6.32 -1.64
N CYS A 180 -10.33 6.04 -0.46
CA CYS A 180 -10.72 6.61 0.82
C CYS A 180 -9.48 6.81 1.70
N ALA A 181 -9.53 7.79 2.60
CA ALA A 181 -8.57 7.94 3.70
C ALA A 181 -9.20 7.53 5.04
N SER A 182 -10.52 7.67 5.16
CA SER A 182 -11.31 7.20 6.31
C SER A 182 -12.68 6.69 5.88
N ASP A 183 -13.44 6.13 6.82
CA ASP A 183 -14.81 5.67 6.58
C ASP A 183 -15.76 6.79 6.10
N ASP A 184 -15.46 8.04 6.45
CA ASP A 184 -16.26 9.21 6.04
C ASP A 184 -16.15 9.52 4.54
N ASP A 185 -15.09 9.04 3.88
CA ASP A 185 -14.91 9.18 2.43
C ASP A 185 -15.73 8.15 1.64
N CYS A 186 -16.22 7.10 2.31
CA CYS A 186 -16.99 6.03 1.71
C CYS A 186 -18.51 6.32 1.70
N LEU A 187 -19.25 5.61 0.84
CA LEU A 187 -20.71 5.69 0.86
C LEU A 187 -21.26 5.18 2.21
N PRO A 188 -22.42 5.69 2.67
CA PRO A 188 -23.01 5.26 3.93
C PRO A 188 -23.19 3.73 4.01
N GLY A 189 -22.58 3.12 5.01
CA GLY A 189 -22.60 1.67 5.23
C GLY A 189 -21.43 0.90 4.60
N LEU A 190 -20.47 1.59 4.00
CA LEU A 190 -19.16 1.05 3.63
C LEU A 190 -18.10 1.49 4.64
N LEU A 191 -17.01 0.72 4.73
CA LEU A 191 -15.85 0.98 5.57
C LEU A 191 -14.61 1.12 4.69
N CYS A 192 -13.66 1.93 5.12
CA CYS A 192 -12.38 2.10 4.44
C CYS A 192 -11.41 1.04 4.93
N ALA A 193 -10.96 0.15 4.03
CA ALA A 193 -10.06 -0.94 4.37
C ALA A 193 -8.82 -0.94 3.46
N PRO A 194 -7.63 -1.26 4.02
CA PRO A 194 -6.41 -1.36 3.22
C PRO A 194 -6.37 -2.66 2.42
N SER A 195 -5.82 -2.59 1.22
CA SER A 195 -5.49 -3.73 0.36
C SER A 195 -3.98 -3.73 0.14
N TYR A 196 -3.31 -4.76 0.65
CA TYR A 196 -1.86 -4.90 0.57
C TYR A 196 -1.46 -5.79 -0.61
N ASP A 197 -0.44 -5.38 -1.36
CA ASP A 197 0.31 -6.25 -2.27
C ASP A 197 1.71 -6.47 -1.70
N PRO A 198 1.93 -7.58 -0.96
CA PRO A 198 3.20 -7.85 -0.32
C PRO A 198 4.31 -8.15 -1.34
N GLY A 199 3.99 -8.49 -2.60
CA GLY A 199 4.99 -8.69 -3.64
C GLY A 199 5.69 -7.40 -4.05
N LEU A 200 4.97 -6.28 -4.00
CA LEU A 200 5.47 -4.96 -4.39
C LEU A 200 5.72 -4.03 -3.19
N MET A 201 5.38 -4.45 -1.97
CA MET A 201 5.35 -3.59 -0.78
C MET A 201 4.49 -2.33 -0.99
N THR A 202 3.44 -2.46 -1.80
CA THR A 202 2.49 -1.39 -2.10
C THR A 202 1.12 -1.76 -1.56
N GLY A 203 0.20 -0.81 -1.67
CA GLY A 203 -1.21 -1.08 -1.47
C GLY A 203 -2.03 0.18 -1.67
N PHE A 204 -3.29 0.10 -1.31
CA PHE A 204 -4.24 1.20 -1.38
C PHE A 204 -5.40 0.96 -0.43
N TRP A 205 -6.10 2.02 -0.07
CA TRP A 205 -7.36 1.92 0.67
C TRP A 205 -8.54 1.91 -0.30
N ARG A 206 -9.51 1.03 -0.03
CA ARG A 206 -10.75 0.92 -0.81
C ARG A 206 -11.98 0.84 0.10
N CYS A 207 -13.13 1.24 -0.43
CA CYS A 207 -14.39 1.15 0.30
C CYS A 207 -14.97 -0.27 0.19
N VAL A 208 -15.20 -0.92 1.32
CA VAL A 208 -15.65 -2.32 1.40
C VAL A 208 -16.92 -2.45 2.23
N LEU A 209 -17.68 -3.52 1.99
CA LEU A 209 -18.84 -3.82 2.82
C LEU A 209 -18.37 -4.40 4.16
N PRO A 210 -19.04 -4.11 5.29
CA PRO A 210 -18.78 -4.77 6.55
C PRO A 210 -18.90 -6.30 6.42
N GLY A 211 -17.93 -7.02 6.96
CA GLY A 211 -17.87 -8.49 6.95
C GLY A 211 -17.64 -9.10 5.57
N SER A 212 -17.12 -8.33 4.61
CA SER A 212 -16.90 -8.82 3.24
C SER A 212 -15.47 -9.28 2.97
N GLU A 213 -14.51 -8.85 3.78
CA GLU A 213 -13.12 -9.19 3.56
C GLU A 213 -12.82 -10.61 4.04
N PRO A 214 -12.21 -11.45 3.19
CA PRO A 214 -11.81 -12.79 3.59
C PRO A 214 -10.66 -12.73 4.59
N ASN A 215 -10.38 -13.86 5.25
CA ASN A 215 -9.13 -14.01 5.99
C ASN A 215 -7.93 -13.69 5.06
N ASP A 216 -6.88 -13.13 5.64
CA ASP A 216 -5.65 -12.65 4.99
C ASP A 216 -5.78 -11.34 4.20
N ALA A 217 -6.98 -10.77 4.08
CA ALA A 217 -7.16 -9.43 3.54
C ALA A 217 -6.80 -8.35 4.59
N GLY A 218 -6.40 -7.16 4.15
CA GLY A 218 -6.13 -6.04 5.04
C GLY A 218 -7.39 -5.50 5.71
N CYS A 219 -7.27 -5.04 6.94
CA CYS A 219 -8.39 -4.49 7.72
C CYS A 219 -7.98 -3.29 8.55
N ALA A 220 -8.93 -2.37 8.75
CA ALA A 220 -8.79 -1.24 9.66
C ALA A 220 -9.55 -1.43 10.98
N SER A 221 -10.54 -2.33 10.98
CA SER A 221 -11.36 -2.68 12.13
C SER A 221 -11.94 -4.09 11.98
N ASP A 222 -12.47 -4.64 13.08
CA ASP A 222 -13.08 -5.98 13.13
C ASP A 222 -14.30 -6.10 12.20
N GLU A 223 -15.06 -5.02 12.03
CA GLU A 223 -16.27 -4.99 11.22
C GLU A 223 -16.00 -5.18 9.72
N VAL A 224 -14.76 -4.99 9.26
CA VAL A 224 -14.36 -5.23 7.86
C VAL A 224 -14.33 -6.73 7.56
N CYS A 225 -13.90 -7.53 8.53
CA CYS A 225 -13.55 -8.93 8.36
C CYS A 225 -14.75 -9.86 8.41
N ALA A 226 -14.82 -10.83 7.49
CA ALA A 226 -15.86 -11.85 7.48
C ALA A 226 -15.85 -12.72 8.76
N SER A 227 -14.68 -12.87 9.38
CA SER A 227 -14.49 -13.50 10.69
C SER A 227 -14.95 -12.63 11.87
N GLY A 228 -15.06 -11.31 11.66
CA GLY A 228 -15.25 -10.33 12.72
C GLY A 228 -14.00 -10.06 13.56
N GLN A 229 -12.81 -10.40 13.06
CA GLN A 229 -11.54 -10.24 13.78
C GLN A 229 -10.47 -9.65 12.87
N CYS A 230 -9.93 -8.50 13.28
CA CYS A 230 -8.83 -7.80 12.64
C CYS A 230 -7.58 -7.90 13.52
N ALA A 231 -6.65 -8.77 13.14
CA ALA A 231 -5.47 -9.08 13.93
C ALA A 231 -4.21 -8.39 13.36
N PRO A 232 -3.30 -7.88 14.21
CA PRO A 232 -2.07 -7.28 13.75
C PRO A 232 -1.11 -8.36 13.23
N ALA A 233 -0.70 -8.24 11.97
CA ALA A 233 0.38 -9.03 11.40
C ALA A 233 1.73 -8.38 11.73
N SER A 234 2.65 -9.19 12.27
CA SER A 234 3.98 -8.71 12.65
C SER A 234 5.10 -9.28 11.78
N VAL A 235 6.09 -8.45 11.46
CA VAL A 235 7.41 -8.89 10.95
C VAL A 235 8.35 -8.89 12.13
N MET A 236 8.89 -10.07 12.50
CA MET A 236 9.86 -10.18 13.59
C MET A 236 9.39 -9.53 14.92
N GLY A 237 8.09 -9.58 15.20
CA GLY A 237 7.51 -9.02 16.43
C GLY A 237 7.23 -7.52 16.41
N VAL A 238 7.42 -6.83 15.27
CA VAL A 238 6.95 -5.46 15.06
C VAL A 238 5.63 -5.54 14.28
N PRO A 239 4.51 -5.01 14.81
CA PRO A 239 3.26 -4.95 14.06
C PRO A 239 3.43 -3.99 12.87
N LEU A 240 3.16 -4.47 11.66
CA LEU A 240 3.29 -3.68 10.43
C LEU A 240 1.94 -3.29 9.86
N VAL A 241 1.04 -4.26 9.77
CA VAL A 241 -0.24 -4.15 9.09
C VAL A 241 -1.27 -4.96 9.87
N SER A 242 -2.54 -4.67 9.69
CA SER A 242 -3.62 -5.47 10.27
C SER A 242 -4.33 -6.24 9.17
N VAL A 243 -4.59 -7.53 9.42
CA VAL A 243 -5.24 -8.44 8.48
C VAL A 243 -6.38 -9.18 9.14
N CYS A 244 -7.38 -9.53 8.35
CA CYS A 244 -8.47 -10.36 8.78
C CYS A 244 -7.95 -11.76 9.13
N ALA A 245 -8.26 -12.23 10.33
CA ALA A 245 -7.82 -13.51 10.85
C ALA A 245 -8.99 -14.24 11.52
N GLU A 246 -8.83 -15.51 11.86
CA GLU A 246 -9.86 -16.22 12.64
C GLU A 246 -9.91 -15.76 14.10
N CYS A 247 -8.81 -15.20 14.60
CA CYS A 247 -8.64 -14.76 15.98
C CYS A 247 -7.67 -13.58 16.06
N ASN A 248 -7.83 -12.75 17.10
CA ASN A 248 -6.90 -11.68 17.47
C ASN A 248 -6.28 -11.95 18.85
N GLU A 249 -6.94 -12.73 19.70
CA GLU A 249 -6.45 -13.18 20.99
C GLU A 249 -6.91 -14.61 21.30
N ASP A 250 -6.27 -15.26 22.28
CA ASP A 250 -6.58 -16.66 22.66
C ASP A 250 -8.05 -16.85 23.06
N VAL A 251 -8.74 -15.79 23.53
CA VAL A 251 -10.14 -15.86 23.94
C VAL A 251 -11.12 -15.92 22.75
N ASP A 252 -10.67 -15.57 21.55
CA ASP A 252 -11.46 -15.76 20.33
C ASP A 252 -11.53 -17.23 19.91
N CYS A 253 -10.65 -18.07 20.47
CA CYS A 253 -10.60 -19.50 20.22
C CYS A 253 -11.38 -20.25 21.30
N ASP A 254 -12.45 -20.97 20.91
CA ASP A 254 -13.30 -21.75 21.82
C ASP A 254 -12.48 -22.69 22.73
N GLU A 255 -11.49 -23.38 22.15
CA GLU A 255 -10.50 -24.21 22.83
C GLU A 255 -9.21 -24.22 22.00
N GLY A 256 -8.27 -23.29 22.24
CA GLY A 256 -7.01 -23.23 21.50
C GLY A 256 -6.13 -22.05 21.87
N LEU A 257 -4.97 -21.96 21.22
CA LEU A 257 -4.17 -20.73 21.20
C LEU A 257 -4.40 -20.03 19.88
N CYS A 258 -4.52 -18.71 19.93
CA CYS A 258 -4.53 -17.90 18.73
C CYS A 258 -3.11 -17.82 18.18
N VAL A 259 -2.90 -18.39 17.01
CA VAL A 259 -1.69 -18.12 16.23
C VAL A 259 -1.95 -16.81 15.50
N LEU A 260 -1.30 -15.74 15.94
CA LEU A 260 -1.40 -14.43 15.29
C LEU A 260 -0.83 -14.47 13.87
N PRO A 261 -1.37 -13.66 12.94
CA PRO A 261 -0.81 -13.55 11.61
C PRO A 261 0.63 -13.04 11.66
N GLU A 262 1.45 -13.55 10.75
CA GLU A 262 2.84 -13.12 10.59
C GLU A 262 3.14 -12.77 9.14
N VAL A 263 3.99 -11.77 8.94
CA VAL A 263 4.53 -11.49 7.62
C VAL A 263 5.73 -12.40 7.40
N VAL A 264 5.60 -13.32 6.46
CA VAL A 264 6.66 -14.26 6.11
C VAL A 264 7.53 -13.65 5.01
N VAL A 265 8.85 -13.70 5.19
CA VAL A 265 9.81 -13.29 4.17
C VAL A 265 10.40 -14.55 3.53
N ASP A 266 9.93 -14.88 2.34
CA ASP A 266 10.39 -16.05 1.58
C ASP A 266 11.28 -15.60 0.42
N GLY A 267 12.57 -15.44 0.72
CA GLY A 267 13.55 -14.94 -0.26
C GLY A 267 13.35 -13.45 -0.54
N ASP A 268 13.00 -13.12 -1.78
CA ASP A 268 12.81 -11.73 -2.26
C ASP A 268 11.33 -11.28 -2.21
N ALA A 269 10.44 -12.12 -1.69
CA ALA A 269 9.00 -11.85 -1.59
C ALA A 269 8.52 -11.80 -0.14
N PHE A 270 7.59 -10.89 0.14
CA PHE A 270 6.81 -10.91 1.37
C PHE A 270 5.51 -11.69 1.12
N GLY A 271 5.09 -12.45 2.13
CA GLY A 271 3.81 -13.13 2.19
C GLY A 271 3.13 -12.85 3.52
N LEU A 272 1.82 -13.07 3.58
CA LEU A 272 1.05 -13.03 4.80
C LEU A 272 0.66 -14.47 5.18
N ALA A 273 1.02 -14.89 6.38
CA ALA A 273 0.51 -16.10 6.98
C ALA A 273 -0.72 -15.77 7.82
N SER A 274 -1.81 -16.51 7.59
CA SER A 274 -3.08 -16.33 8.28
C SER A 274 -2.95 -16.55 9.77
N GLY A 275 -3.68 -15.75 10.54
CA GLY A 275 -3.96 -16.08 11.94
C GLY A 275 -5.08 -17.13 12.03
N PHE A 276 -4.88 -18.16 12.86
CA PHE A 276 -5.83 -19.26 13.04
C PHE A 276 -5.85 -19.76 14.49
N CYS A 277 -6.95 -20.39 14.88
CA CYS A 277 -7.07 -21.07 16.18
C CYS A 277 -6.47 -22.49 16.11
N GLY A 278 -5.50 -22.80 16.98
CA GLY A 278 -4.75 -24.07 16.97
C GLY A 278 -4.53 -24.74 18.32
#